data_AF-A0A3D2RKY1-F1
#
_entry.id   AF-A0A3D2RKY1-F1
#
_cell.length_a   1.000
_cell.length_b   1.000
_cell.length_c   1.000
_cell.angle_alpha   90.00
_cell.angle_beta   90.00
_cell.angle_gamma   90.00
#
_symmetry.space_group_name_H-M   'P 1'
#
loop_
_entity.id
_entity.type
_entity.pdbx_description
1 polymer ?
#
loop_
_entity_poly.entity_id
_entity_poly.type
_entity_poly.pdbx_seq_one_letter_code
_entity_poly.pdbx_strand_id
1 'polypeptide(L)'
;MTSATPRPEYPRPQFVRDSWINLNGEWNFAFDFGKSGEQAGWHSDPSFDQKITVPFCPESVLSGIGHTDFIPACWYARSFTVPLEWAGKPTVIHFGASDYDTRVWINGIPVGRHYGGSASFTFDITPALSDGENLIVVCTQDDLRSGIQPGGKQCKDLNSRGCHYTRTTGIWQTVWLESVPEINLHSLRIVPDLDGSRFILTPSLSQDARNTTIRAVLLDGANEAGGAEAPALNGGTFSLRLKDAKPWTLEDPHLYDIRLELEADGQVIDSIHTYAGLRKFHIEGNRFFFNNESFFVRFVLDQGFYSDGIWTAPSDEALKKDIQLSMDVGFNGARLHQKVFEERFHYWADKLGYLTWGEFYDWGLDMSQPQANYNQQQEWSEIVMRDRNHPSIVAWTPFNETIGNARNAFEAHRRTVDETYALTKRLDPTRPVNDASGYVHVRTDIYTVHDYEQQIDVFEKKYETV
;
A
#
# COMPACT_ATOMS: atom_id res chain seq x y z
N MET A 1 -16.76 -17.24 -24.02
CA MET A 1 -17.29 -16.26 -23.04
C MET A 1 -16.07 -15.62 -22.42
N THR A 2 -15.79 -14.35 -22.70
CA THR A 2 -14.70 -13.65 -22.01
C THR A 2 -15.10 -13.53 -20.55
N SER A 3 -14.39 -14.25 -19.67
CA SER A 3 -14.48 -14.06 -18.23
C SER A 3 -14.33 -12.57 -17.93
N ALA A 4 -15.19 -12.00 -17.08
CA ALA A 4 -15.02 -10.62 -16.64
C ALA A 4 -13.63 -10.45 -15.99
N THR A 5 -12.98 -9.30 -16.23
CA THR A 5 -11.69 -8.98 -15.61
C THR A 5 -11.85 -8.92 -14.09
N PRO A 6 -11.13 -9.76 -13.31
CA PRO A 6 -11.20 -9.70 -11.86
C PRO A 6 -10.54 -8.41 -11.36
N ARG A 7 -11.10 -7.83 -10.30
CA ARG A 7 -10.65 -6.54 -9.72
C ARG A 7 -10.46 -5.46 -10.81
N PRO A 8 -11.54 -5.07 -11.53
CA PRO A 8 -11.46 -4.16 -12.68
C PRO A 8 -11.27 -2.69 -12.31
N GLU A 9 -11.42 -2.32 -11.04
CA GLU A 9 -11.24 -0.97 -10.55
C GLU A 9 -9.80 -0.46 -10.69
N TYR A 10 -9.63 0.87 -10.82
CA TYR A 10 -8.31 1.47 -10.84
C TYR A 10 -7.63 1.35 -9.45
N PRO A 11 -6.42 0.79 -9.34
CA PRO A 11 -5.85 0.40 -8.04
C PRO A 11 -5.38 1.56 -7.15
N ARG A 12 -5.10 2.75 -7.71
CA ARG A 12 -4.49 3.91 -7.00
C ARG A 12 -5.44 5.09 -6.87
N PRO A 13 -6.50 5.01 -6.05
CA PRO A 13 -7.53 6.04 -5.95
C PRO A 13 -6.99 7.41 -5.47
N GLN A 14 -5.80 7.47 -4.86
CA GLN A 14 -5.13 8.71 -4.44
C GLN A 14 -4.28 9.36 -5.56
N PHE A 15 -4.15 8.72 -6.73
CA PHE A 15 -3.35 9.22 -7.85
C PHE A 15 -3.82 8.62 -9.18
N VAL A 16 -4.98 9.06 -9.66
CA VAL A 16 -5.67 8.46 -10.81
C VAL A 16 -5.22 9.08 -12.12
N ARG A 17 -4.92 8.20 -13.09
CA ARG A 17 -4.71 8.52 -14.50
C ARG A 17 -5.75 7.84 -15.37
N ASP A 18 -6.20 8.54 -16.41
CA ASP A 18 -7.18 7.98 -17.35
C ASP A 18 -6.56 7.00 -18.36
N SER A 19 -5.28 7.17 -18.68
CA SER A 19 -4.57 6.35 -19.67
C SER A 19 -3.94 5.13 -19.02
N TRP A 20 -4.74 4.08 -18.81
CA TRP A 20 -4.28 2.85 -18.16
C TRP A 20 -4.91 1.58 -18.74
N ILE A 21 -4.27 0.43 -18.52
CA ILE A 21 -4.77 -0.90 -18.90
C ILE A 21 -4.62 -1.85 -17.71
N ASN A 22 -5.70 -2.51 -17.33
CA ASN A 22 -5.68 -3.59 -16.34
C ASN A 22 -5.13 -4.89 -16.96
N LEU A 23 -4.10 -5.48 -16.34
CA LEU A 23 -3.49 -6.76 -16.75
C LEU A 23 -3.94 -7.94 -15.88
N ASN A 24 -4.99 -7.81 -15.07
CA ASN A 24 -5.61 -8.93 -14.37
C ASN A 24 -6.26 -9.93 -15.34
N GLY A 25 -6.56 -11.13 -14.84
CA GLY A 25 -7.10 -12.26 -15.59
C GLY A 25 -6.10 -13.39 -15.73
N GLU A 26 -6.27 -14.23 -16.74
CA GLU A 26 -5.46 -15.44 -16.93
C GLU A 26 -4.03 -15.10 -17.41
N TRP A 27 -3.04 -15.69 -16.76
CA TRP A 27 -1.62 -15.70 -17.15
C TRP A 27 -1.14 -17.14 -17.27
N ASN A 28 -0.14 -17.39 -18.13
CA ASN A 28 0.60 -18.64 -18.13
C ASN A 28 1.47 -18.72 -16.86
N PHE A 29 1.59 -19.89 -16.26
CA PHE A 29 2.17 -20.05 -14.92
C PHE A 29 2.98 -21.33 -14.77
N ALA A 30 4.08 -21.27 -14.02
CA ALA A 30 4.86 -22.43 -13.64
C ALA A 30 5.46 -22.27 -12.23
N PHE A 31 5.48 -23.36 -11.47
CA PHE A 31 6.31 -23.46 -10.26
C PHE A 31 7.76 -23.72 -10.64
N ASP A 32 8.69 -23.12 -9.88
CA ASP A 32 10.13 -23.34 -10.00
C ASP A 32 10.72 -23.72 -8.64
N PHE A 33 10.30 -24.87 -8.12
CA PHE A 33 10.75 -25.38 -6.82
C PHE A 33 12.28 -25.52 -6.73
N GLY A 34 12.96 -25.71 -7.86
CA GLY A 34 14.42 -25.80 -7.96
C GLY A 34 15.16 -24.47 -8.15
N LYS A 35 14.44 -23.35 -8.32
CA LYS A 35 15.00 -22.02 -8.64
C LYS A 35 15.94 -22.03 -9.85
N SER A 36 15.60 -22.81 -10.87
CA SER A 36 16.43 -23.02 -12.08
C SER A 36 15.88 -22.33 -13.35
N GLY A 37 14.71 -21.70 -13.27
CA GLY A 37 14.00 -21.13 -14.43
C GLY A 37 14.79 -20.06 -15.18
N GLU A 38 15.57 -19.22 -14.48
CA GLU A 38 16.43 -18.22 -15.12
C GLU A 38 17.52 -18.88 -15.98
N GLN A 39 18.18 -19.91 -15.44
CA GLN A 39 19.22 -20.69 -16.15
C GLN A 39 18.62 -21.47 -17.32
N ALA A 40 17.37 -21.91 -17.19
CA ALA A 40 16.62 -22.56 -18.24
C ALA A 40 16.07 -21.60 -19.31
N GLY A 41 16.28 -20.28 -19.18
CA GLY A 41 15.88 -19.29 -20.19
C GLY A 41 14.41 -18.85 -20.14
N TRP A 42 13.67 -19.17 -19.07
CA TRP A 42 12.23 -18.91 -18.98
C TRP A 42 11.84 -17.42 -19.05
N HIS A 43 12.76 -16.53 -18.70
CA HIS A 43 12.58 -15.08 -18.84
C HIS A 43 12.42 -14.63 -20.31
N SER A 44 12.96 -15.40 -21.26
CA SER A 44 12.92 -15.09 -22.70
C SER A 44 11.94 -15.99 -23.47
N ASP A 45 11.89 -17.28 -23.12
CA ASP A 45 11.04 -18.28 -23.81
C ASP A 45 10.25 -19.10 -22.78
N PRO A 46 9.17 -18.53 -22.19
CA PRO A 46 8.37 -19.22 -21.19
C PRO A 46 7.45 -20.25 -21.86
N SER A 47 7.74 -21.54 -21.65
CA SER A 47 6.82 -22.64 -21.99
C SER A 47 6.14 -23.17 -20.74
N PHE A 48 5.08 -22.48 -20.29
CA PHE A 48 4.35 -22.83 -19.07
C PHE A 48 2.99 -23.44 -19.38
N ASP A 49 2.72 -24.62 -18.82
CA ASP A 49 1.50 -25.40 -19.10
C ASP A 49 0.34 -25.08 -18.14
N GLN A 50 0.59 -24.42 -17.01
CA GLN A 50 -0.47 -24.05 -16.07
C GLN A 50 -0.99 -22.64 -16.32
N LYS A 51 -2.19 -22.38 -15.82
CA LYS A 51 -2.85 -21.08 -15.89
C LYS A 51 -3.17 -20.59 -14.49
N ILE A 52 -2.93 -19.31 -14.24
CA ILE A 52 -3.27 -18.64 -12.99
C ILE A 52 -4.08 -17.38 -13.25
N THR A 53 -5.05 -17.08 -12.40
CA THR A 53 -5.84 -15.84 -12.45
C THR A 53 -5.21 -14.77 -11.56
N VAL A 54 -4.50 -13.82 -12.17
CA VAL A 54 -4.00 -12.61 -11.49
C VAL A 54 -5.19 -11.69 -11.20
N PRO A 55 -5.29 -11.09 -9.99
CA PRO A 55 -4.23 -10.90 -9.01
C PRO A 55 -4.29 -11.82 -7.80
N PHE A 56 -4.78 -13.05 -7.96
CA PHE A 56 -4.84 -13.99 -6.84
C PHE A 56 -3.55 -14.82 -6.76
N CYS A 57 -2.96 -14.95 -5.57
CA CYS A 57 -1.74 -15.74 -5.35
C CYS A 57 -1.97 -17.24 -5.64
N PRO A 58 -0.90 -18.02 -5.92
CA PRO A 58 -1.02 -19.45 -6.23
C PRO A 58 -1.65 -20.28 -5.10
N GLU A 59 -1.52 -19.85 -3.84
CA GLU A 59 -2.16 -20.49 -2.69
C GLU A 59 -3.68 -20.28 -2.67
N SER A 60 -4.17 -19.18 -3.25
CA SER A 60 -5.59 -18.84 -3.29
C SER A 60 -6.36 -19.75 -4.24
N VAL A 61 -7.58 -20.14 -3.87
CA VAL A 61 -8.46 -20.91 -4.76
C VAL A 61 -9.02 -20.05 -5.88
N LEU A 62 -9.12 -18.72 -5.69
CA LEU A 62 -9.56 -17.77 -6.71
C LEU A 62 -8.55 -17.65 -7.86
N SER A 63 -7.30 -18.03 -7.64
CA SER A 63 -6.27 -18.08 -8.69
C SER A 63 -6.47 -19.23 -9.67
N GLY A 64 -7.25 -20.25 -9.28
CA GLY A 64 -7.39 -21.52 -10.01
C GLY A 64 -6.30 -22.54 -9.70
N ILE A 65 -5.30 -22.21 -8.87
CA ILE A 65 -4.18 -23.10 -8.51
C ILE A 65 -4.42 -23.78 -7.16
N GLY A 66 -4.63 -23.03 -6.08
CA GLY A 66 -4.89 -23.56 -4.73
C GLY A 66 -3.75 -24.40 -4.13
N HIS A 67 -2.50 -24.14 -4.51
CA HIS A 67 -1.35 -24.89 -4.04
C HIS A 67 -0.82 -24.29 -2.75
N THR A 68 -1.06 -24.94 -1.62
CA THR A 68 -0.73 -24.41 -0.30
C THR A 68 0.53 -25.03 0.32
N ASP A 69 1.48 -25.60 -0.43
CA ASP A 69 2.81 -25.94 0.12
C ASP A 69 3.74 -24.72 0.01
N PHE A 70 5.01 -24.84 0.41
CA PHE A 70 6.02 -23.80 0.20
C PHE A 70 6.35 -23.66 -1.28
N ILE A 71 6.35 -22.41 -1.78
CA ILE A 71 6.67 -22.07 -3.16
C ILE A 71 7.96 -21.24 -3.16
N PRO A 72 9.15 -21.86 -3.33
CA PRO A 72 10.41 -21.14 -3.29
C PRO A 72 10.57 -20.15 -4.46
N ALA A 73 9.99 -20.48 -5.60
CA ALA A 73 9.85 -19.58 -6.75
C ALA A 73 8.69 -20.00 -7.65
N CYS A 74 8.10 -19.02 -8.33
CA CYS A 74 7.14 -19.24 -9.41
C CYS A 74 7.26 -18.18 -10.50
N TRP A 75 6.72 -18.50 -11.67
CA TRP A 75 6.83 -17.72 -12.88
C TRP A 75 5.47 -17.45 -13.50
N TYR A 76 5.31 -16.24 -14.02
CA TYR A 76 4.12 -15.78 -14.71
C TYR A 76 4.51 -15.27 -16.09
N ALA A 77 3.68 -15.53 -17.10
CA ALA A 77 3.87 -14.95 -18.43
C ALA A 77 2.53 -14.56 -19.07
N ARG A 78 2.50 -13.41 -19.75
CA ARG A 78 1.31 -12.92 -20.44
C ARG A 78 1.68 -12.05 -21.65
N SER A 79 0.98 -12.27 -22.76
CA SER A 79 1.03 -11.34 -23.89
C SER A 79 0.11 -10.14 -23.64
N PHE A 80 0.53 -8.96 -24.08
CA PHE A 80 -0.25 -7.74 -24.06
C PHE A 80 0.10 -6.85 -25.26
N THR A 81 -0.77 -5.92 -25.60
CA THR A 81 -0.53 -4.94 -26.66
C THR A 81 -0.68 -3.55 -26.07
N VAL A 82 0.29 -2.68 -26.34
CA VAL A 82 0.19 -1.26 -26.00
C VAL A 82 -0.70 -0.57 -27.05
N PRO A 83 -1.71 0.21 -26.64
CA PRO A 83 -2.59 0.90 -27.55
C PRO A 83 -1.83 1.88 -28.47
N LEU A 84 -2.27 2.01 -29.72
CA LEU A 84 -1.59 2.87 -30.71
C LEU A 84 -1.58 4.35 -30.29
N GLU A 85 -2.56 4.79 -29.50
CA GLU A 85 -2.63 6.13 -28.91
C GLU A 85 -1.52 6.43 -27.88
N TRP A 86 -0.80 5.41 -27.42
CA TRP A 86 0.37 5.54 -26.54
C TRP A 86 1.68 5.57 -27.32
N ALA A 87 1.66 5.43 -28.65
CA ALA A 87 2.87 5.45 -29.47
C ALA A 87 3.71 6.70 -29.21
N GLY A 88 5.01 6.49 -28.93
CA GLY A 88 5.96 7.56 -28.61
C GLY A 88 5.83 8.14 -27.19
N LYS A 89 4.92 7.62 -26.35
CA LYS A 89 4.83 8.01 -24.93
C LYS A 89 5.46 6.94 -24.04
N PRO A 90 6.15 7.35 -22.96
CA PRO A 90 6.57 6.41 -21.94
C PRO A 90 5.42 5.55 -21.43
N THR A 91 5.70 4.26 -21.26
CA THR A 91 4.78 3.28 -20.68
C THR A 91 5.43 2.70 -19.44
N VAL A 92 4.71 2.76 -18.32
CA VAL A 92 5.13 2.20 -17.05
C VAL A 92 4.23 1.03 -16.68
N ILE A 93 4.81 -0.01 -16.10
CA ILE A 93 4.08 -1.10 -15.48
C ILE A 93 4.04 -0.90 -13.97
N HIS A 94 2.92 -1.25 -13.36
CA HIS A 94 2.72 -1.21 -11.94
C HIS A 94 2.28 -2.57 -11.40
N PHE A 95 2.75 -2.85 -10.19
CA PHE A 95 2.30 -3.96 -9.37
C PHE A 95 1.78 -3.40 -8.06
N GLY A 96 0.55 -3.76 -7.69
CA GLY A 96 -0.01 -3.35 -6.39
C GLY A 96 0.76 -3.98 -5.23
N ALA A 97 1.16 -5.24 -5.39
CA ALA A 97 1.97 -6.01 -4.45
C ALA A 97 2.34 -7.38 -5.07
N SER A 98 3.53 -7.89 -4.74
CA SER A 98 3.99 -9.21 -5.18
C SER A 98 5.03 -9.79 -4.22
N ASP A 99 4.72 -10.89 -3.54
CA ASP A 99 5.57 -11.48 -2.47
C ASP A 99 6.63 -12.45 -3.04
N TYR A 100 7.94 -12.30 -2.84
CA TYR A 100 8.65 -11.23 -2.14
C TYR A 100 9.74 -10.59 -3.01
N ASP A 101 10.61 -11.40 -3.62
CA ASP A 101 11.64 -10.96 -4.58
C ASP A 101 11.09 -11.07 -6.00
N THR A 102 10.58 -9.96 -6.53
CA THR A 102 9.91 -9.90 -7.83
C THR A 102 10.84 -9.35 -8.90
N ARG A 103 11.02 -10.09 -10.00
CA ARG A 103 11.83 -9.72 -11.17
C ARG A 103 10.96 -9.72 -12.42
N VAL A 104 11.14 -8.72 -13.27
CA VAL A 104 10.28 -8.50 -14.44
C VAL A 104 11.12 -8.37 -15.70
N TRP A 105 10.65 -9.01 -16.77
CA TRP A 105 11.17 -8.91 -18.12
C TRP A 105 10.06 -8.57 -19.10
N ILE A 106 10.41 -7.81 -20.13
CA ILE A 106 9.56 -7.53 -21.29
C ILE A 106 10.32 -8.00 -22.53
N ASN A 107 9.74 -8.90 -23.31
CA ASN A 107 10.36 -9.50 -24.49
C ASN A 107 11.76 -10.08 -24.21
N GLY A 108 11.96 -10.70 -23.04
CA GLY A 108 13.25 -11.24 -22.59
C GLY A 108 14.23 -10.21 -22.02
N ILE A 109 13.93 -8.91 -22.09
CA ILE A 109 14.79 -7.83 -21.59
C ILE A 109 14.42 -7.53 -20.13
N PRO A 110 15.37 -7.56 -19.18
CA PRO A 110 15.10 -7.23 -17.78
C PRO A 110 14.74 -5.74 -17.64
N VAL A 111 13.61 -5.47 -16.97
CA VAL A 111 13.14 -4.08 -16.74
C VAL A 111 13.21 -3.66 -15.28
N GLY A 112 13.23 -4.60 -14.34
CA GLY A 112 13.31 -4.25 -12.93
C GLY A 112 13.28 -5.43 -11.96
N ARG A 113 13.61 -5.12 -10.70
CA ARG A 113 13.53 -6.02 -9.55
C ARG A 113 13.10 -5.24 -8.32
N HIS A 114 12.18 -5.80 -7.53
CA HIS A 114 11.68 -5.24 -6.28
C HIS A 114 11.79 -6.28 -5.15
N TYR A 115 12.07 -5.81 -3.94
CA TYR A 115 12.04 -6.61 -2.72
C TYR A 115 10.99 -6.03 -1.79
N GLY A 116 9.98 -6.82 -1.46
CA GLY A 116 8.87 -6.37 -0.61
C GLY A 116 7.59 -7.06 -1.04
N GLY A 117 6.81 -7.54 -0.06
CA GLY A 117 5.62 -8.33 -0.33
C GLY A 117 4.34 -7.54 -0.49
N SER A 118 4.23 -6.33 0.08
CA SER A 118 2.97 -5.59 0.17
C SER A 118 3.03 -4.13 -0.29
N ALA A 119 4.22 -3.59 -0.56
CA ALA A 119 4.38 -2.28 -1.17
C ALA A 119 4.11 -2.32 -2.68
N SER A 120 3.54 -1.23 -3.20
CA SER A 120 3.35 -1.04 -4.64
C SER A 120 4.66 -0.59 -5.29
N PHE A 121 4.97 -1.09 -6.48
CA PHE A 121 6.16 -0.70 -7.23
C PHE A 121 5.88 -0.56 -8.73
N THR A 122 6.80 0.10 -9.44
CA THR A 122 6.65 0.39 -10.87
C THR A 122 7.98 0.35 -11.60
N PHE A 123 7.94 0.01 -12.89
CA PHE A 123 9.09 0.03 -13.79
C PHE A 123 8.73 0.73 -15.11
N ASP A 124 9.67 1.51 -15.64
CA ASP A 124 9.60 1.99 -17.03
C ASP A 124 9.92 0.82 -17.97
N ILE A 125 8.95 0.45 -18.80
CA ILE A 125 9.08 -0.65 -19.76
C ILE A 125 9.31 -0.17 -21.19
N THR A 126 9.22 1.14 -21.43
CA THR A 126 9.35 1.77 -22.75
C THR A 126 10.56 1.26 -23.54
N PRO A 127 11.76 1.14 -22.97
CA PRO A 127 12.94 0.70 -23.72
C PRO A 127 12.90 -0.76 -24.19
N ALA A 128 12.02 -1.58 -23.60
CA ALA A 128 11.92 -3.02 -23.88
C ALA A 128 10.70 -3.37 -24.76
N LEU A 129 9.84 -2.39 -25.07
CA LEU A 129 8.66 -2.59 -25.90
C LEU A 129 9.02 -2.78 -27.38
N SER A 130 8.23 -3.59 -28.05
CA SER A 130 8.19 -3.77 -29.50
C SER A 130 6.83 -3.32 -30.04
N ASP A 131 6.77 -3.00 -31.33
CA ASP A 131 5.49 -2.73 -32.00
C ASP A 131 4.59 -3.97 -31.96
N GLY A 132 3.30 -3.78 -31.65
CA GLY A 132 2.32 -4.86 -31.60
C GLY A 132 2.31 -5.63 -30.28
N GLU A 133 2.31 -6.96 -30.36
CA GLU A 133 2.23 -7.82 -29.17
C GLU A 133 3.58 -7.86 -28.45
N ASN A 134 3.52 -7.74 -27.13
CA ASN A 134 4.65 -7.79 -26.21
C ASN A 134 4.41 -8.90 -25.19
N LEU A 135 5.49 -9.53 -24.73
CA LEU A 135 5.45 -10.56 -23.70
C LEU A 135 6.00 -10.02 -22.39
N ILE A 136 5.20 -10.05 -21.33
CA ILE A 136 5.70 -9.88 -19.96
C ILE A 136 6.01 -11.24 -19.34
N VAL A 137 7.16 -11.35 -18.68
CA VAL A 137 7.51 -12.46 -17.80
C VAL A 137 7.86 -11.93 -16.41
N VAL A 138 7.34 -12.58 -15.38
CA VAL A 138 7.59 -12.24 -13.97
C VAL A 138 8.07 -13.48 -13.24
N CYS A 139 9.14 -13.35 -12.46
CA CYS A 139 9.60 -14.38 -11.53
C CYS A 139 9.50 -13.82 -10.11
N THR A 140 8.93 -14.60 -9.20
CA THR A 140 8.84 -14.25 -7.79
C THR A 140 9.53 -15.33 -6.98
N GLN A 141 10.44 -14.95 -6.08
CA GLN A 141 11.05 -15.87 -5.11
C GLN A 141 10.59 -15.53 -3.70
N ASP A 142 10.35 -16.56 -2.91
CA ASP A 142 9.93 -16.46 -1.52
C ASP A 142 10.76 -17.41 -0.64
N ASP A 143 11.12 -16.95 0.55
CA ASP A 143 11.64 -17.76 1.64
C ASP A 143 11.20 -17.20 3.01
N LEU A 144 9.92 -17.39 3.33
CA LEU A 144 9.30 -17.01 4.62
C LEU A 144 10.08 -17.49 5.87
N ARG A 145 10.86 -18.57 5.75
CA ARG A 145 11.57 -19.17 6.89
C ARG A 145 12.96 -18.60 7.10
N SER A 146 13.48 -17.85 6.14
CA SER A 146 14.83 -17.25 6.19
C SER A 146 15.07 -16.29 7.37
N GLY A 147 14.00 -15.63 7.85
CA GLY A 147 14.09 -14.57 8.85
C GLY A 147 14.54 -13.21 8.30
N ILE A 148 14.87 -13.11 7.00
CA ILE A 148 15.26 -11.86 6.34
C ILE A 148 14.13 -11.17 5.59
N GLN A 149 13.01 -11.87 5.37
CA GLN A 149 11.77 -11.29 4.85
C GLN A 149 10.72 -11.23 5.96
N PRO A 150 9.87 -10.18 5.96
CA PRO A 150 8.67 -10.16 6.79
C PRO A 150 7.69 -11.23 6.34
N GLY A 151 6.93 -11.75 7.29
CA GLY A 151 5.96 -12.81 7.05
C GLY A 151 4.58 -12.52 7.63
N GLY A 152 4.43 -11.54 8.50
CA GLY A 152 3.19 -11.29 9.22
C GLY A 152 2.63 -12.56 9.86
N LYS A 153 1.34 -12.79 9.66
CA LYS A 153 0.67 -14.01 10.11
C LYS A 153 0.71 -15.17 9.13
N GLN A 154 1.58 -15.16 8.13
CA GLN A 154 1.79 -16.33 7.29
C GLN A 154 2.41 -17.49 8.10
N CYS A 155 1.92 -18.71 7.89
CA CYS A 155 2.33 -19.88 8.66
C CYS A 155 3.68 -20.45 8.16
N LYS A 156 4.62 -20.60 9.08
CA LYS A 156 5.93 -21.24 8.82
C LYS A 156 5.86 -22.78 8.81
N ASP A 157 4.70 -23.36 9.07
CA ASP A 157 4.45 -24.80 8.99
C ASP A 157 3.64 -25.14 7.72
N LEU A 158 3.53 -26.44 7.41
CA LEU A 158 2.78 -26.90 6.23
C LEU A 158 1.32 -26.41 6.26
N ASN A 159 0.67 -26.56 7.42
CA ASN A 159 -0.73 -26.19 7.62
C ASN A 159 -0.86 -24.99 8.58
N SER A 160 -1.90 -24.19 8.39
CA SER A 160 -2.28 -23.11 9.30
C SER A 160 -2.48 -23.63 10.73
N ARG A 161 -2.07 -22.83 11.73
CA ARG A 161 -2.27 -23.16 13.15
C ARG A 161 -2.35 -21.92 14.03
N GLY A 162 -3.19 -21.97 15.07
CA GLY A 162 -3.36 -20.85 15.99
C GLY A 162 -3.74 -19.58 15.24
N CYS A 163 -2.94 -18.53 15.40
CA CYS A 163 -3.10 -17.25 14.72
C CYS A 163 -2.24 -17.09 13.45
N HIS A 164 -1.65 -18.18 12.93
CA HIS A 164 -0.91 -18.18 11.67
C HIS A 164 -1.73 -18.85 10.55
N TYR A 165 -1.90 -18.12 9.45
CA TYR A 165 -2.76 -18.45 8.33
C TYR A 165 -1.97 -18.92 7.10
N THR A 166 -2.68 -19.25 6.02
CA THR A 166 -2.09 -19.66 4.75
C THR A 166 -1.16 -18.57 4.22
N ARG A 167 -0.06 -18.99 3.58
CA ARG A 167 0.93 -18.10 2.96
C ARG A 167 0.39 -17.43 1.71
N THR A 168 1.08 -16.40 1.27
CA THR A 168 0.86 -15.70 0.01
C THR A 168 2.20 -15.62 -0.70
N THR A 169 2.29 -16.12 -1.93
CA THR A 169 3.47 -15.99 -2.77
C THR A 169 3.12 -15.30 -4.09
N GLY A 170 4.04 -14.50 -4.61
CA GLY A 170 3.96 -13.81 -5.87
C GLY A 170 2.86 -12.76 -5.94
N ILE A 171 2.32 -12.55 -7.13
CA ILE A 171 1.39 -11.45 -7.42
C ILE A 171 0.07 -11.67 -6.67
N TRP A 172 -0.25 -10.78 -5.73
CA TRP A 172 -1.51 -10.84 -4.97
C TRP A 172 -2.34 -9.54 -5.01
N GLN A 173 -1.89 -8.53 -5.75
CA GLN A 173 -2.68 -7.34 -6.10
C GLN A 173 -2.56 -7.02 -7.59
N THR A 174 -3.43 -6.13 -8.08
CA THR A 174 -3.57 -5.81 -9.51
C THR A 174 -2.24 -5.46 -10.18
N VAL A 175 -2.07 -5.92 -11.42
CA VAL A 175 -0.99 -5.49 -12.32
C VAL A 175 -1.62 -4.63 -13.41
N TRP A 176 -1.03 -3.49 -13.73
CA TRP A 176 -1.58 -2.60 -14.76
C TRP A 176 -0.50 -1.78 -15.44
N LEU A 177 -0.83 -1.25 -16.62
CA LEU A 177 0.01 -0.31 -17.37
C LEU A 177 -0.56 1.09 -17.28
N GLU A 178 0.31 2.09 -17.28
CA GLU A 178 -0.06 3.49 -17.50
C GLU A 178 0.80 4.05 -18.65
N SER A 179 0.18 4.88 -19.50
CA SER A 179 0.96 5.78 -20.36
C SER A 179 1.14 7.10 -19.63
N VAL A 180 2.38 7.54 -19.55
CA VAL A 180 2.76 8.79 -18.89
C VAL A 180 3.49 9.69 -19.89
N PRO A 181 3.35 11.02 -19.79
CA PRO A 181 4.17 11.94 -20.57
C PRO A 181 5.64 11.89 -20.10
N GLU A 182 6.56 12.37 -20.94
CA GLU A 182 8.00 12.41 -20.64
C GLU A 182 8.28 13.19 -19.34
N ILE A 183 7.70 14.38 -19.23
CA ILE A 183 7.62 15.13 -17.98
C ILE A 183 6.24 14.85 -17.38
N ASN A 184 6.22 14.18 -16.23
CA ASN A 184 4.99 13.80 -15.56
C ASN A 184 5.03 14.09 -14.06
N LEU A 185 3.83 14.18 -13.47
CA LEU A 185 3.61 14.08 -12.04
C LEU A 185 3.91 12.64 -11.62
N HIS A 186 4.95 12.48 -10.80
CA HIS A 186 5.38 11.17 -10.32
C HIS A 186 4.65 10.78 -9.03
N SER A 187 4.54 11.72 -8.08
CA SER A 187 3.76 11.56 -6.86
C SER A 187 3.25 12.90 -6.35
N LEU A 188 2.31 12.86 -5.42
CA LEU A 188 1.77 14.04 -4.75
C LEU A 188 1.69 13.78 -3.26
N ARG A 189 2.16 14.72 -2.45
CA ARG A 189 1.83 14.76 -1.02
C ARG A 189 0.77 15.81 -0.77
N ILE A 190 -0.25 15.44 0.01
CA ILE A 190 -1.32 16.34 0.45
C ILE A 190 -1.29 16.40 1.97
N VAL A 191 -1.12 17.60 2.53
CA VAL A 191 -1.22 17.83 3.98
C VAL A 191 -2.45 18.70 4.26
N PRO A 192 -3.48 18.18 4.96
CA PRO A 192 -4.61 18.99 5.39
C PRO A 192 -4.21 19.91 6.54
N ASP A 193 -4.50 21.20 6.40
CA ASP A 193 -4.41 22.21 7.46
C ASP A 193 -5.83 22.68 7.78
N LEU A 194 -6.46 22.00 8.74
CA LEU A 194 -7.82 22.26 9.17
C LEU A 194 -7.99 23.70 9.68
N ASP A 195 -7.11 24.14 10.59
CA ASP A 195 -7.20 25.44 11.24
C ASP A 195 -6.92 26.58 10.23
N GLY A 196 -6.07 26.32 9.23
CA GLY A 196 -5.79 27.23 8.12
C GLY A 196 -6.75 27.13 6.93
N SER A 197 -7.76 26.26 6.99
CA SER A 197 -8.74 25.99 5.93
C SER A 197 -8.10 25.79 4.56
N ARG A 198 -7.09 24.92 4.48
CA ARG A 198 -6.35 24.67 3.23
C ARG A 198 -5.77 23.27 3.12
N PHE A 199 -5.48 22.86 1.89
CA PHE A 199 -4.58 21.76 1.59
C PHE A 199 -3.23 22.30 1.15
N ILE A 200 -2.14 21.74 1.68
CA ILE A 200 -0.77 22.01 1.25
C ILE A 200 -0.36 20.89 0.32
N LEU A 201 -0.02 21.24 -0.92
CA LEU A 201 0.35 20.30 -1.97
C LEU A 201 1.86 20.35 -2.22
N THR A 202 2.49 19.18 -2.26
CA THR A 202 3.90 19.02 -2.63
C THR A 202 4.02 17.93 -3.70
N PRO A 203 3.99 18.28 -5.00
CA PRO A 203 4.21 17.34 -6.08
C PRO A 203 5.68 16.92 -6.20
N SER A 204 5.90 15.73 -6.72
CA SER A 204 7.18 15.28 -7.27
C SER A 204 7.02 15.05 -8.77
N LEU A 205 8.05 15.42 -9.53
CA LEU A 205 8.07 15.33 -10.99
C LEU A 205 9.07 14.27 -11.43
N SER A 206 8.83 13.62 -12.58
CA SER A 206 9.76 12.64 -13.17
C SER A 206 11.13 13.24 -13.51
N GLN A 207 11.15 14.52 -13.90
CA GLN A 207 12.35 15.28 -14.22
C GLN A 207 12.10 16.79 -14.08
N ASP A 208 13.14 17.59 -14.27
CA ASP A 208 13.06 19.05 -14.22
C ASP A 208 12.10 19.60 -15.29
N ALA A 209 11.06 20.32 -14.85
CA ALA A 209 10.01 20.88 -15.70
C ALA A 209 10.17 22.40 -15.88
N ARG A 210 11.15 22.83 -16.67
CA ARG A 210 11.40 24.26 -16.93
C ARG A 210 10.27 24.86 -17.76
N ASN A 211 9.88 26.10 -17.42
CA ASN A 211 8.77 26.82 -18.08
C ASN A 211 7.42 26.07 -18.03
N THR A 212 7.25 25.20 -17.04
CA THR A 212 6.04 24.44 -16.82
C THR A 212 5.33 24.97 -15.57
N THR A 213 4.00 24.97 -15.60
CA THR A 213 3.15 25.40 -14.48
C THR A 213 2.36 24.19 -13.97
N ILE A 214 2.16 24.11 -12.65
CA ILE A 214 1.22 23.17 -12.05
C ILE A 214 -0.03 23.95 -11.69
N ARG A 215 -1.17 23.46 -12.17
CA ARG A 215 -2.49 23.98 -11.86
C ARG A 215 -3.26 22.94 -11.06
N ALA A 216 -3.77 23.34 -9.90
CA ALA A 216 -4.61 22.49 -9.07
C ALA A 216 -6.01 23.11 -8.97
N VAL A 217 -7.02 22.30 -9.26
CA VAL A 217 -8.44 22.67 -9.16
C VAL A 217 -9.08 21.80 -8.08
N LEU A 218 -9.71 22.44 -7.11
CA LEU A 218 -10.41 21.81 -6.00
C LEU A 218 -11.91 21.79 -6.27
N LEU A 219 -12.56 20.64 -6.11
CA LEU A 219 -13.97 20.43 -6.37
C LEU A 219 -14.69 19.97 -5.09
N ASP A 220 -15.86 20.56 -4.81
CA ASP A 220 -16.84 20.11 -3.82
C ASP A 220 -18.06 19.59 -4.58
N GLY A 221 -18.10 18.27 -4.77
CA GLY A 221 -19.00 17.63 -5.72
C GLY A 221 -18.75 18.14 -7.14
N ALA A 222 -19.78 18.68 -7.79
CA ALA A 222 -19.68 19.22 -9.14
C ALA A 222 -19.19 20.68 -9.21
N ASN A 223 -18.99 21.35 -8.06
CA ASN A 223 -18.68 22.77 -8.00
C ASN A 223 -17.19 23.02 -7.77
N GLU A 224 -16.62 23.99 -8.46
CA GLU A 224 -15.27 24.48 -8.16
C GLU A 224 -15.25 25.22 -6.83
N ALA A 225 -14.52 24.68 -5.86
CA ALA A 225 -14.37 25.22 -4.50
C ALA A 225 -13.11 26.09 -4.35
N GLY A 226 -12.19 26.00 -5.30
CA GLY A 226 -10.99 26.82 -5.36
C GLY A 226 -9.98 26.31 -6.38
N GLY A 227 -8.89 27.04 -6.54
CA GLY A 227 -7.78 26.66 -7.39
C GLY A 227 -6.50 27.37 -7.00
N ALA A 228 -5.38 26.81 -7.43
CA ALA A 228 -4.05 27.40 -7.26
C ALA A 228 -3.18 27.06 -8.46
N GLU A 229 -2.31 27.98 -8.82
CA GLU A 229 -1.30 27.81 -9.85
C GLU A 229 0.07 28.15 -9.25
N ALA A 230 1.08 27.37 -9.63
CA ALA A 230 2.46 27.58 -9.19
C ALA A 230 3.43 27.08 -10.26
N PRO A 231 4.67 27.59 -10.31
CA PRO A 231 5.72 27.00 -11.12
C PRO A 231 5.88 25.50 -10.80
N ALA A 232 6.06 24.66 -11.82
CA ALA A 232 6.27 23.23 -11.66
C ALA A 232 7.67 22.94 -11.11
N LEU A 233 7.78 22.89 -9.78
CA LEU A 233 9.03 22.61 -9.09
C LEU A 233 8.93 21.26 -8.39
N ASN A 234 9.90 20.38 -8.63
CA ASN A 234 9.99 19.09 -7.93
C ASN A 234 10.19 19.32 -6.43
N GLY A 235 9.23 18.89 -5.60
CA GLY A 235 9.22 19.18 -4.17
C GLY A 235 8.80 20.62 -3.81
N GLY A 236 8.44 21.44 -4.79
CA GLY A 236 7.85 22.75 -4.56
C GLY A 236 6.53 22.63 -3.81
N THR A 237 6.21 23.61 -2.97
CA THR A 237 4.99 23.57 -2.14
C THR A 237 4.11 24.76 -2.43
N PHE A 238 2.80 24.51 -2.55
CA PHE A 238 1.79 25.54 -2.70
C PHE A 238 0.51 25.13 -1.97
N SER A 239 -0.48 26.02 -1.90
CA SER A 239 -1.68 25.79 -1.09
C SER A 239 -2.97 26.03 -1.85
N LEU A 240 -3.93 25.12 -1.66
CA LEU A 240 -5.33 25.28 -2.05
C LEU A 240 -6.14 25.72 -0.84
N ARG A 241 -6.58 26.98 -0.84
CA ARG A 241 -7.43 27.52 0.22
C ARG A 241 -8.89 27.23 -0.07
N LEU A 242 -9.63 26.87 0.98
CA LEU A 242 -11.07 26.68 0.97
C LEU A 242 -11.75 27.93 1.54
N LYS A 243 -12.80 28.42 0.88
CA LYS A 243 -13.64 29.50 1.43
C LYS A 243 -14.60 28.96 2.49
N ASP A 244 -15.30 27.88 2.14
CA ASP A 244 -16.30 27.22 3.00
C ASP A 244 -15.81 25.80 3.32
N ALA A 245 -14.82 25.73 4.21
CA ALA A 245 -14.18 24.49 4.60
C ALA A 245 -15.13 23.57 5.40
N LYS A 246 -15.29 22.34 4.92
CA LYS A 246 -16.04 21.27 5.59
C LYS A 246 -15.02 20.21 6.06
N PRO A 247 -14.94 19.94 7.37
CA PRO A 247 -14.03 18.95 7.88
C PRO A 247 -14.46 17.53 7.47
N TRP A 248 -13.48 16.65 7.28
CA TRP A 248 -13.73 15.21 7.22
C TRP A 248 -13.94 14.68 8.64
N THR A 249 -15.08 14.04 8.89
CA THR A 249 -15.48 13.44 10.17
C THR A 249 -15.95 12.00 9.96
N LEU A 250 -16.29 11.27 11.03
CA LEU A 250 -16.82 9.91 10.89
C LEU A 250 -18.28 9.91 10.44
N GLU A 251 -19.04 10.90 10.91
CA GLU A 251 -20.47 11.06 10.62
C GLU A 251 -20.70 11.72 9.25
N ASP A 252 -19.84 12.65 8.87
CA ASP A 252 -19.81 13.31 7.56
C ASP A 252 -18.36 13.23 7.00
N PRO A 253 -18.01 12.13 6.32
CA PRO A 253 -16.68 11.93 5.74
C PRO A 253 -16.51 12.76 4.45
N HIS A 254 -16.52 14.08 4.61
CA HIS A 254 -16.46 15.01 3.50
C HIS A 254 -15.10 14.98 2.78
N LEU A 255 -15.12 14.64 1.50
CA LEU A 255 -13.93 14.57 0.64
C LEU A 255 -14.05 15.58 -0.50
N TYR A 256 -12.97 16.31 -0.73
CA TYR A 256 -12.82 17.19 -1.89
C TYR A 256 -12.06 16.46 -2.99
N ASP A 257 -12.54 16.54 -4.22
CA ASP A 257 -11.77 16.06 -5.37
C ASP A 257 -10.76 17.14 -5.78
N ILE A 258 -9.57 16.71 -6.21
CA ILE A 258 -8.51 17.58 -6.70
C ILE A 258 -8.10 17.09 -8.08
N ARG A 259 -8.18 17.97 -9.08
CA ARG A 259 -7.55 17.76 -10.38
C ARG A 259 -6.24 18.52 -10.41
N LEU A 260 -5.15 17.84 -10.71
CA LEU A 260 -3.82 18.43 -10.80
C LEU A 260 -3.30 18.29 -12.23
N GLU A 261 -3.03 19.41 -12.88
CA GLU A 261 -2.61 19.53 -14.27
C GLU A 261 -1.20 20.10 -14.34
N LEU A 262 -0.37 19.50 -15.18
CA LEU A 262 0.94 20.03 -15.56
C LEU A 262 0.80 20.68 -16.93
N GLU A 263 1.14 21.95 -17.04
CA GLU A 263 0.97 22.75 -18.25
C GLU A 263 2.31 23.27 -18.78
N ALA A 264 2.59 23.01 -20.06
CA ALA A 264 3.75 23.56 -20.78
C ALA A 264 3.26 24.32 -22.02
N ASP A 265 3.77 25.53 -22.24
CA ASP A 265 3.40 26.40 -23.38
C ASP A 265 1.87 26.58 -23.55
N GLY A 266 1.14 26.63 -22.44
CA GLY A 266 -0.32 26.78 -22.41
C GLY A 266 -1.11 25.52 -22.77
N GLN A 267 -0.47 24.35 -22.83
CA GLN A 267 -1.11 23.05 -23.04
C GLN A 267 -0.93 22.15 -21.83
N VAL A 268 -2.00 21.47 -21.42
CA VAL A 268 -1.94 20.41 -20.42
C VAL A 268 -1.17 19.22 -21.00
N ILE A 269 0.00 18.93 -20.44
CA ILE A 269 0.83 17.80 -20.83
C ILE A 269 0.63 16.59 -19.92
N ASP A 270 0.20 16.83 -18.67
CA ASP A 270 -0.11 15.78 -17.72
C ASP A 270 -1.32 16.13 -16.85
N SER A 271 -2.09 15.12 -16.43
CA SER A 271 -3.23 15.31 -15.53
C SER A 271 -3.42 14.10 -14.62
N ILE A 272 -3.66 14.36 -13.34
CA ILE A 272 -4.04 13.36 -12.36
C ILE A 272 -5.27 13.82 -11.57
N HIS A 273 -6.05 12.83 -11.14
CA HIS A 273 -7.19 13.03 -10.25
C HIS A 273 -6.89 12.41 -8.88
N THR A 274 -7.25 13.10 -7.81
CA THR A 274 -7.10 12.61 -6.43
C THR A 274 -8.21 13.20 -5.56
N TYR A 275 -8.23 12.86 -4.28
CA TYR A 275 -9.15 13.44 -3.31
C TYR A 275 -8.48 13.63 -1.95
N ALA A 276 -9.01 14.55 -1.15
CA ALA A 276 -8.50 14.85 0.18
C ALA A 276 -9.62 15.15 1.18
N GLY A 277 -9.44 14.70 2.43
CA GLY A 277 -10.29 15.06 3.56
C GLY A 277 -9.62 16.13 4.42
N LEU A 278 -10.32 17.22 4.72
CA LEU A 278 -9.79 18.28 5.57
C LEU A 278 -9.94 17.88 7.04
N ARG A 279 -8.85 17.47 7.68
CA ARG A 279 -8.91 16.99 9.07
C ARG A 279 -7.57 17.08 9.76
N LYS A 280 -7.58 17.00 11.09
CA LYS A 280 -6.39 17.09 11.93
C LYS A 280 -6.45 16.06 13.06
N PHE A 281 -5.29 15.46 13.36
CA PHE A 281 -5.08 14.65 14.55
C PHE A 281 -3.94 15.21 15.37
N HIS A 282 -4.03 15.06 16.69
CA HIS A 282 -2.90 15.29 17.58
C HIS A 282 -3.08 14.53 18.90
N ILE A 283 -2.01 14.46 19.68
CA ILE A 283 -2.03 13.95 21.04
C ILE A 283 -1.72 15.13 21.96
N GLU A 284 -2.57 15.32 22.96
CA GLU A 284 -2.36 16.29 24.03
C GLU A 284 -2.55 15.59 25.38
N GLY A 285 -1.52 15.63 26.23
CA GLY A 285 -1.48 14.86 27.46
C GLY A 285 -1.60 13.35 27.19
N ASN A 286 -2.63 12.72 27.76
CA ASN A 286 -2.93 11.30 27.60
C ASN A 286 -4.15 11.04 26.70
N ARG A 287 -4.52 11.98 25.83
CA ARG A 287 -5.72 11.89 25.00
C ARG A 287 -5.40 12.04 23.53
N PHE A 288 -6.12 11.28 22.71
CA PHE A 288 -6.15 11.44 21.27
C PHE A 288 -7.19 12.49 20.90
N PHE A 289 -6.83 13.39 19.99
CA PHE A 289 -7.71 14.44 19.49
C PHE A 289 -7.92 14.31 17.98
N PHE A 290 -9.17 14.42 17.56
CA PHE A 290 -9.61 14.46 16.18
C PHE A 290 -10.37 15.77 15.94
N ASN A 291 -9.93 16.57 14.97
CA ASN A 291 -10.52 17.89 14.66
C ASN A 291 -10.69 18.80 15.88
N ASN A 292 -9.67 18.83 16.75
CA ASN A 292 -9.61 19.59 18.00
C ASN A 292 -10.56 19.10 19.12
N GLU A 293 -11.18 17.93 18.98
CA GLU A 293 -11.99 17.30 20.02
C GLU A 293 -11.38 15.98 20.51
N SER A 294 -11.48 15.70 21.81
CA SER A 294 -10.98 14.44 22.37
C SER A 294 -11.82 13.27 21.85
N PHE A 295 -11.15 12.23 21.36
CA PHE A 295 -11.77 11.10 20.69
C PHE A 295 -11.33 9.78 21.33
N PHE A 296 -12.26 8.85 21.49
CA PHE A 296 -11.98 7.51 21.98
C PHE A 296 -11.81 6.54 20.81
N VAL A 297 -10.60 6.00 20.66
CA VAL A 297 -10.25 4.99 19.65
C VAL A 297 -10.88 3.66 20.06
N ARG A 298 -11.93 3.24 19.35
CA ARG A 298 -12.61 1.96 19.55
C ARG A 298 -12.43 1.12 18.31
N PHE A 299 -11.24 0.55 18.17
CA PHE A 299 -10.85 -0.18 16.96
C PHE A 299 -11.01 -1.68 17.11
N VAL A 300 -11.31 -2.34 16.00
CA VAL A 300 -11.16 -3.78 15.85
C VAL A 300 -9.75 -4.12 15.35
N LEU A 301 -9.29 -5.34 15.62
CA LEU A 301 -8.07 -5.88 15.02
C LEU A 301 -8.44 -6.62 13.72
N ASP A 302 -8.31 -5.96 12.59
CA ASP A 302 -8.66 -6.51 11.27
C ASP A 302 -7.47 -7.29 10.69
N GLN A 303 -7.67 -8.56 10.34
CA GLN A 303 -6.60 -9.40 9.80
C GLN A 303 -6.45 -9.27 8.27
N GLY A 304 -7.50 -8.81 7.56
CA GLY A 304 -7.48 -8.71 6.10
C GLY A 304 -7.29 -10.04 5.37
N PHE A 305 -7.82 -11.13 5.94
CA PHE A 305 -7.78 -12.48 5.38
C PHE A 305 -9.15 -12.92 4.83
N TYR A 306 -9.15 -13.37 3.59
CA TYR A 306 -10.31 -13.90 2.89
C TYR A 306 -10.15 -15.42 2.73
N SER A 307 -11.22 -16.18 3.00
CA SER A 307 -11.13 -17.66 2.99
C SER A 307 -10.77 -18.24 1.62
N ASP A 308 -11.13 -17.53 0.56
CA ASP A 308 -10.93 -17.92 -0.83
C ASP A 308 -9.72 -17.20 -1.46
N GLY A 309 -9.53 -15.92 -1.15
CA GLY A 309 -8.48 -15.05 -1.71
C GLY A 309 -7.21 -14.89 -0.86
N ILE A 310 -7.19 -15.41 0.36
CA ILE A 310 -6.12 -15.26 1.35
C ILE A 310 -5.86 -13.78 1.65
N TRP A 311 -4.87 -13.16 1.03
CA TRP A 311 -4.61 -11.73 1.18
C TRP A 311 -5.40 -10.87 0.18
N THR A 312 -5.85 -11.42 -0.93
CA THR A 312 -6.56 -10.64 -1.94
C THR A 312 -8.06 -10.69 -1.67
N ALA A 313 -8.73 -9.54 -1.50
CA ALA A 313 -10.18 -9.54 -1.41
C ALA A 313 -10.79 -10.01 -2.74
N PRO A 314 -11.88 -10.80 -2.74
CA PRO A 314 -12.49 -11.30 -3.97
C PRO A 314 -13.06 -10.19 -4.87
N SER A 315 -13.45 -9.06 -4.30
CA SER A 315 -13.95 -7.88 -5.02
C SER A 315 -13.75 -6.59 -4.22
N ASP A 316 -13.89 -5.45 -4.90
CA ASP A 316 -13.89 -4.13 -4.26
C ASP A 316 -15.06 -3.98 -3.26
N GLU A 317 -16.23 -4.53 -3.57
CA GLU A 317 -17.36 -4.61 -2.64
C GLU A 317 -17.06 -5.44 -1.39
N ALA A 318 -16.18 -6.45 -1.46
CA ALA A 318 -15.80 -7.22 -0.29
C ALA A 318 -14.99 -6.37 0.70
N LEU A 319 -14.07 -5.53 0.21
CA LEU A 319 -13.34 -4.55 1.03
C LEU A 319 -14.30 -3.59 1.73
N LYS A 320 -15.24 -3.01 0.96
CA LYS A 320 -16.26 -2.11 1.50
C LYS A 320 -17.12 -2.79 2.57
N LYS A 321 -17.53 -4.03 2.32
CA LYS A 321 -18.36 -4.81 3.24
C LYS A 321 -17.63 -5.11 4.54
N ASP A 322 -16.34 -5.37 4.50
CA ASP A 322 -15.50 -5.63 5.68
C ASP A 322 -15.54 -4.44 6.66
N ILE A 323 -15.37 -3.24 6.12
CA ILE A 323 -15.48 -1.98 6.87
C ILE A 323 -16.89 -1.81 7.43
N GLN A 324 -17.93 -2.03 6.61
CA GLN A 324 -19.32 -1.87 7.05
C GLN A 324 -19.67 -2.82 8.19
N LEU A 325 -19.22 -4.08 8.14
CA LEU A 325 -19.43 -5.04 9.22
C LEU A 325 -18.83 -4.55 10.53
N SER A 326 -17.63 -3.98 10.50
CA SER A 326 -16.97 -3.41 11.68
C SER A 326 -17.73 -2.21 12.25
N MET A 327 -18.25 -1.34 11.39
CA MET A 327 -19.08 -0.21 11.78
C MET A 327 -20.42 -0.65 12.38
N ASP A 328 -21.05 -1.68 11.82
CA ASP A 328 -22.37 -2.18 12.25
C ASP A 328 -22.34 -2.76 13.69
N VAL A 329 -21.20 -3.29 14.15
CA VAL A 329 -20.99 -3.70 15.56
C VAL A 329 -20.47 -2.57 16.46
N GLY A 330 -20.29 -1.36 15.91
CA GLY A 330 -19.99 -0.15 16.65
C GLY A 330 -18.50 0.15 16.85
N PHE A 331 -17.61 -0.42 16.04
CA PHE A 331 -16.22 0.04 15.96
C PHE A 331 -16.15 1.30 15.09
N ASN A 332 -15.27 2.22 15.46
CA ASN A 332 -15.04 3.47 14.72
C ASN A 332 -13.75 3.44 13.88
N GLY A 333 -13.12 2.27 13.80
CA GLY A 333 -11.93 2.04 13.00
C GLY A 333 -11.34 0.66 13.20
N ALA A 334 -10.20 0.42 12.53
CA ALA A 334 -9.41 -0.80 12.69
C ALA A 334 -7.91 -0.51 12.82
N ARG A 335 -7.22 -1.36 13.57
CA ARG A 335 -5.79 -1.58 13.35
C ARG A 335 -5.65 -2.69 12.31
N LEU A 336 -5.04 -2.34 11.17
CA LEU A 336 -4.95 -3.20 9.98
C LEU A 336 -3.79 -4.19 10.14
N HIS A 337 -4.08 -5.31 10.76
CA HIS A 337 -3.10 -6.10 11.47
C HIS A 337 -2.43 -7.18 10.62
N GLN A 338 -1.11 -7.09 10.65
CA GLN A 338 -0.09 -7.97 10.08
C GLN A 338 -0.22 -8.35 8.62
N LYS A 339 -0.71 -7.38 7.86
CA LYS A 339 -0.64 -7.27 6.41
C LYS A 339 -0.83 -5.80 6.07
N VAL A 340 -0.18 -5.32 5.03
CA VAL A 340 -0.47 -3.97 4.52
C VAL A 340 -1.61 -4.08 3.52
N PHE A 341 -2.67 -3.32 3.76
CA PHE A 341 -3.88 -3.39 2.95
C PHE A 341 -3.68 -2.65 1.62
N GLU A 342 -4.47 -3.00 0.61
CA GLU A 342 -4.48 -2.31 -0.68
C GLU A 342 -5.13 -0.91 -0.55
N GLU A 343 -4.71 0.05 -1.38
CA GLU A 343 -5.23 1.44 -1.35
C GLU A 343 -6.76 1.51 -1.51
N ARG A 344 -7.36 0.50 -2.16
CA ARG A 344 -8.82 0.37 -2.29
C ARG A 344 -9.52 0.23 -0.93
N PHE A 345 -8.92 -0.45 0.05
CA PHE A 345 -9.48 -0.52 1.41
C PHE A 345 -9.48 0.87 2.06
N HIS A 346 -8.35 1.58 1.97
CA HIS A 346 -8.23 2.94 2.50
C HIS A 346 -9.18 3.92 1.80
N TYR A 347 -9.40 3.78 0.50
CA TYR A 347 -10.42 4.54 -0.22
C TYR A 347 -11.83 4.34 0.35
N TRP A 348 -12.21 3.09 0.65
CA TRP A 348 -13.50 2.83 1.28
C TRP A 348 -13.55 3.35 2.71
N ALA A 349 -12.46 3.26 3.47
CA ALA A 349 -12.38 3.82 4.81
C ALA A 349 -12.54 5.35 4.79
N ASP A 350 -11.90 6.02 3.83
CA ASP A 350 -12.03 7.47 3.61
C ASP A 350 -13.46 7.86 3.23
N LYS A 351 -14.12 7.08 2.36
CA LYS A 351 -15.49 7.35 1.88
C LYS A 351 -16.56 7.07 2.92
N LEU A 352 -16.31 6.12 3.82
CA LEU A 352 -17.29 5.67 4.82
C LEU A 352 -17.13 6.35 6.19
N GLY A 353 -16.06 7.10 6.42
CA GLY A 353 -15.81 7.69 7.74
C GLY A 353 -15.30 6.67 8.75
N TYR A 354 -14.34 5.85 8.34
CA TYR A 354 -13.74 4.79 9.16
C TYR A 354 -12.26 5.05 9.36
N LEU A 355 -11.79 5.01 10.62
CA LEU A 355 -10.38 5.28 10.93
C LEU A 355 -9.53 4.02 10.80
N THR A 356 -8.27 4.18 10.41
CA THR A 356 -7.33 3.05 10.32
C THR A 356 -5.97 3.37 10.93
N TRP A 357 -5.30 2.37 11.49
CA TRP A 357 -3.85 2.41 11.70
C TRP A 357 -3.17 1.68 10.55
N GLY A 358 -2.25 2.36 9.87
CA GLY A 358 -1.38 1.70 8.91
C GLY A 358 -0.32 0.90 9.67
N GLU A 359 -0.28 -0.40 9.47
CA GLU A 359 0.62 -1.31 10.18
C GLU A 359 1.42 -2.17 9.20
N PHE A 360 2.66 -2.49 9.59
CA PHE A 360 3.52 -3.40 8.85
C PHE A 360 3.40 -4.84 9.34
N TYR A 361 3.80 -5.80 8.51
CA TYR A 361 3.67 -7.24 8.76
C TYR A 361 4.98 -7.87 9.24
N ASP A 362 5.55 -7.31 10.32
CA ASP A 362 6.93 -7.56 10.76
C ASP A 362 7.22 -8.97 11.30
N TRP A 363 6.19 -9.75 11.64
CA TRP A 363 6.39 -11.07 12.20
C TRP A 363 7.20 -11.98 11.28
N GLY A 364 8.06 -12.79 11.89
CA GLY A 364 8.98 -13.67 11.19
C GLY A 364 10.37 -13.08 10.95
N LEU A 365 10.53 -11.75 11.07
CA LEU A 365 11.83 -11.06 10.96
C LEU A 365 12.76 -11.37 12.14
N ASP A 366 14.00 -11.70 11.80
CA ASP A 366 15.12 -11.80 12.73
C ASP A 366 15.92 -10.50 12.72
N MET A 367 15.66 -9.61 13.68
CA MET A 367 16.29 -8.29 13.75
C MET A 367 17.79 -8.34 14.06
N SER A 368 18.34 -9.52 14.41
CA SER A 368 19.79 -9.69 14.54
C SER A 368 20.51 -9.68 13.19
N GLN A 369 19.78 -9.93 12.10
CA GLN A 369 20.31 -9.90 10.74
C GLN A 369 20.12 -8.51 10.12
N PRO A 370 21.20 -7.78 9.77
CA PRO A 370 21.09 -6.44 9.19
C PRO A 370 20.23 -6.38 7.92
N GLN A 371 20.26 -7.45 7.11
CA GLN A 371 19.45 -7.55 5.89
C GLN A 371 17.94 -7.54 6.19
N ALA A 372 17.51 -8.19 7.27
CA ALA A 372 16.11 -8.23 7.68
C ALA A 372 15.58 -6.82 8.00
N ASN A 373 16.39 -6.04 8.74
CA ASN A 373 16.06 -4.66 9.10
C ASN A 373 16.06 -3.74 7.89
N TYR A 374 17.04 -3.89 6.99
CA TYR A 374 17.11 -3.12 5.75
C TYR A 374 15.86 -3.37 4.88
N ASN A 375 15.53 -4.64 4.65
CA ASN A 375 14.35 -5.06 3.89
C ASN A 375 13.07 -4.46 4.48
N GLN A 376 12.87 -4.58 5.79
CA GLN A 376 11.73 -4.01 6.50
C GLN A 376 11.64 -2.49 6.32
N GLN A 377 12.74 -1.76 6.54
CA GLN A 377 12.74 -0.30 6.50
C GLN A 377 12.56 0.26 5.10
N GLN A 378 13.08 -0.42 4.07
CA GLN A 378 12.86 -0.05 2.68
C GLN A 378 11.37 -0.16 2.33
N GLU A 379 10.78 -1.33 2.52
CA GLU A 379 9.37 -1.56 2.18
C GLU A 379 8.44 -0.68 3.04
N TRP A 380 8.73 -0.52 4.33
CA TRP A 380 7.97 0.38 5.20
C TRP A 380 7.99 1.82 4.70
N SER A 381 9.12 2.29 4.15
CA SER A 381 9.20 3.63 3.58
C SER A 381 8.26 3.78 2.38
N GLU A 382 8.22 2.77 1.50
CA GLU A 382 7.33 2.75 0.34
C GLU A 382 5.86 2.79 0.77
N ILE A 383 5.48 2.01 1.78
CA ILE A 383 4.12 1.94 2.32
C ILE A 383 3.68 3.29 2.91
N VAL A 384 4.49 3.88 3.80
CA VAL A 384 4.15 5.19 4.39
C VAL A 384 4.03 6.25 3.30
N MET A 385 4.90 6.22 2.29
CA MET A 385 4.86 7.17 1.18
C MET A 385 3.62 6.99 0.29
N ARG A 386 3.18 5.74 0.05
CA ARG A 386 1.96 5.40 -0.69
C ARG A 386 0.71 5.91 0.03
N ASP A 387 0.61 5.60 1.33
CA ASP A 387 -0.66 5.67 2.04
C ASP A 387 -0.89 6.99 2.80
N ARG A 388 0.14 7.81 3.01
CA ARG A 388 0.08 9.03 3.86
C ARG A 388 -0.93 10.10 3.44
N ASN A 389 -1.50 10.04 2.24
CA ASN A 389 -2.53 11.00 1.84
C ASN A 389 -3.94 10.61 2.32
N HIS A 390 -4.17 9.36 2.71
CA HIS A 390 -5.49 8.89 3.14
C HIS A 390 -5.95 9.59 4.43
N PRO A 391 -7.11 10.29 4.44
CA PRO A 391 -7.64 10.90 5.65
C PRO A 391 -7.95 9.88 6.75
N SER A 392 -8.40 8.67 6.42
CA SER A 392 -8.72 7.58 7.36
C SER A 392 -7.53 7.10 8.19
N ILE A 393 -6.30 7.15 7.65
CA ILE A 393 -5.13 6.71 8.41
C ILE A 393 -4.82 7.74 9.49
N VAL A 394 -4.76 7.30 10.75
CA VAL A 394 -4.58 8.19 11.91
C VAL A 394 -3.31 7.93 12.71
N ALA A 395 -2.68 6.78 12.51
CA ALA A 395 -1.42 6.41 13.16
C ALA A 395 -0.66 5.38 12.32
N TRP A 396 0.64 5.29 12.59
CA TRP A 396 1.54 4.33 11.96
C TRP A 396 2.10 3.35 12.98
N THR A 397 2.13 2.06 12.61
CA THR A 397 2.62 0.97 13.47
C THR A 397 3.63 0.09 12.70
N PRO A 398 4.94 0.40 12.72
CA PRO A 398 5.92 -0.35 11.93
C PRO A 398 6.22 -1.76 12.46
N PHE A 399 5.87 -2.07 13.71
CA PHE A 399 6.12 -3.39 14.31
C PHE A 399 4.98 -3.83 15.24
N ASN A 400 4.92 -5.13 15.53
CA ASN A 400 3.96 -5.70 16.48
C ASN A 400 4.59 -6.84 17.29
N GLU A 401 4.47 -6.78 18.63
CA GLU A 401 4.89 -7.83 19.56
C GLU A 401 6.34 -8.31 19.40
N THR A 402 7.29 -7.37 19.37
CA THR A 402 8.72 -7.65 19.09
C THR A 402 9.49 -8.27 20.28
N ILE A 403 8.80 -8.88 21.24
CA ILE A 403 9.39 -9.40 22.48
C ILE A 403 10.49 -10.44 22.25
N GLY A 404 10.37 -11.27 21.22
CA GLY A 404 11.39 -12.24 20.84
C GLY A 404 12.70 -11.58 20.42
N ASN A 405 12.61 -10.58 19.53
CA ASN A 405 13.76 -9.78 19.08
C ASN A 405 14.37 -8.98 20.24
N ALA A 406 13.55 -8.37 21.10
CA ALA A 406 14.02 -7.64 22.28
C ALA A 406 14.81 -8.54 23.25
N ARG A 407 14.36 -9.79 23.45
CA ARG A 407 15.03 -10.74 24.34
C ARG A 407 16.33 -11.29 23.73
N ASN A 408 16.29 -11.66 22.46
CA ASN A 408 17.39 -12.41 21.82
C ASN A 408 18.47 -11.51 21.21
N ALA A 409 18.11 -10.27 20.84
CA ALA A 409 18.98 -9.33 20.13
C ALA A 409 18.74 -7.88 20.58
N PHE A 410 18.76 -7.64 21.90
CA PHE A 410 18.34 -6.38 22.52
C PHE A 410 18.87 -5.10 21.85
N GLU A 411 20.18 -4.97 21.63
CA GLU A 411 20.73 -3.74 21.02
C GLU A 411 20.35 -3.58 19.54
N ALA A 412 20.23 -4.68 18.79
CA ALA A 412 19.76 -4.63 17.41
C ALA A 412 18.29 -4.20 17.38
N HIS A 413 17.44 -4.87 18.16
CA HIS A 413 16.03 -4.50 18.35
C HIS A 413 15.86 -3.03 18.74
N ARG A 414 16.55 -2.58 19.80
CA ARG A 414 16.44 -1.20 20.30
C ARG A 414 16.80 -0.17 19.21
N ARG A 415 17.87 -0.41 18.45
CA ARG A 415 18.29 0.50 17.37
C ARG A 415 17.31 0.48 16.21
N THR A 416 16.93 -0.70 15.74
CA THR A 416 15.99 -0.86 14.63
C THR A 416 14.67 -0.16 14.93
N VAL A 417 14.10 -0.34 16.12
CA VAL A 417 12.83 0.29 16.50
C VAL A 417 12.94 1.82 16.58
N ASP A 418 13.99 2.36 17.21
CA ASP A 418 14.20 3.82 17.27
C ASP A 418 14.48 4.45 15.90
N GLU A 419 15.27 3.78 15.05
CA GLU A 419 15.58 4.22 13.68
C GLU A 419 14.34 4.20 12.79
N THR A 420 13.52 3.16 12.86
CA THR A 420 12.27 3.05 12.10
C THR A 420 11.22 4.06 12.62
N TYR A 421 11.15 4.31 13.94
CA TYR A 421 10.34 5.41 14.47
C TYR A 421 10.77 6.76 13.87
N ALA A 422 12.07 7.07 13.92
CA ALA A 422 12.60 8.32 13.39
C ALA A 422 12.40 8.45 11.88
N LEU A 423 12.55 7.35 11.13
CA LEU A 423 12.25 7.26 9.71
C LEU A 423 10.78 7.59 9.44
N THR A 424 9.85 6.94 10.16
CA THR A 424 8.41 7.17 10.03
C THR A 424 8.06 8.65 10.24
N LYS A 425 8.62 9.27 11.29
CA LYS A 425 8.43 10.71 11.56
C LYS A 425 9.00 11.64 10.48
N ARG A 426 10.08 11.25 9.79
CA ARG A 426 10.62 12.01 8.66
C ARG A 426 9.72 11.90 7.43
N LEU A 427 9.18 10.72 7.17
CA LEU A 427 8.30 10.47 6.02
C LEU A 427 6.91 11.09 6.20
N ASP A 428 6.37 11.00 7.41
CA ASP A 428 5.09 11.58 7.80
C ASP A 428 5.10 12.16 9.23
N PRO A 429 5.36 13.47 9.39
CA PRO A 429 5.28 14.14 10.68
C PRO A 429 3.84 14.46 11.11
N THR A 430 2.82 14.19 10.28
CA THR A 430 1.43 14.62 10.54
C THR A 430 0.65 13.65 11.43
N ARG A 431 1.23 12.48 11.73
CA ARG A 431 0.58 11.41 12.49
C ARG A 431 1.45 10.90 13.63
N PRO A 432 0.84 10.41 14.73
CA PRO A 432 1.55 9.67 15.76
C PRO A 432 2.04 8.30 15.28
N VAL A 433 3.07 7.79 15.95
CA VAL A 433 3.70 6.50 15.68
C VAL A 433 3.63 5.62 16.93
N ASN A 434 2.98 4.46 16.78
CA ASN A 434 3.04 3.34 17.71
C ASN A 434 4.21 2.44 17.29
N ASP A 435 5.38 2.55 17.91
CA ASP A 435 6.61 1.94 17.38
C ASP A 435 6.54 0.42 17.21
N ALA A 436 6.12 -0.28 18.25
CA ALA A 436 5.82 -1.69 18.26
C ALA A 436 4.54 -1.92 19.06
N SER A 437 3.48 -2.41 18.44
CA SER A 437 2.24 -2.66 19.17
C SER A 437 2.42 -3.77 20.20
N GLY A 438 2.14 -3.45 21.46
CA GLY A 438 2.15 -4.37 22.59
C GLY A 438 3.53 -4.72 23.16
N TYR A 439 3.53 -5.03 24.47
CA TYR A 439 4.66 -5.53 25.26
C TYR A 439 5.89 -4.61 25.36
N VAL A 440 6.70 -4.51 24.30
CA VAL A 440 8.05 -3.89 24.36
C VAL A 440 8.12 -2.67 23.46
N HIS A 441 8.07 -1.50 24.09
CA HIS A 441 8.25 -0.19 23.45
C HIS A 441 9.69 0.31 23.63
N VAL A 442 10.21 1.04 22.64
CA VAL A 442 11.52 1.73 22.69
C VAL A 442 11.33 3.24 22.64
N ARG A 443 10.55 3.74 21.68
CA ARG A 443 10.22 5.15 21.51
C ARG A 443 8.89 5.29 20.76
N THR A 444 7.86 5.80 21.41
CA THR A 444 6.51 5.89 20.81
C THR A 444 5.77 7.16 21.23
N ASP A 445 4.82 7.60 20.38
CA ASP A 445 3.82 8.59 20.76
C ASP A 445 2.57 7.96 21.39
N ILE A 446 2.30 6.68 21.12
CA ILE A 446 1.13 5.93 21.61
C ILE A 446 1.62 4.66 22.30
N TYR A 447 1.51 4.63 23.62
CA TYR A 447 1.80 3.43 24.40
C TYR A 447 0.64 2.43 24.29
N THR A 448 0.94 1.19 23.95
CA THR A 448 -0.06 0.14 23.71
C THR A 448 0.25 -1.11 24.51
N VAL A 449 -0.77 -1.78 25.02
CA VAL A 449 -0.65 -3.05 25.73
C VAL A 449 -1.62 -4.05 25.15
N HIS A 450 -1.19 -5.31 25.07
CA HIS A 450 -2.07 -6.42 24.75
C HIS A 450 -2.38 -7.14 26.06
N ASP A 451 -3.67 -7.16 26.40
CA ASP A 451 -4.18 -7.87 27.56
C ASP A 451 -5.30 -8.82 27.14
N TYR A 452 -5.18 -10.07 27.55
CA TYR A 452 -6.14 -11.14 27.26
C TYR A 452 -6.90 -11.54 28.52
N GLU A 453 -6.76 -10.80 29.62
CA GLU A 453 -7.56 -10.99 30.83
C GLU A 453 -9.05 -10.77 30.52
N GLN A 454 -9.87 -11.74 30.88
CA GLN A 454 -11.32 -11.72 30.64
C GLN A 454 -12.13 -11.48 31.93
N GLN A 455 -11.50 -11.64 33.09
CA GLN A 455 -12.11 -11.35 34.38
C GLN A 455 -12.00 -9.87 34.70
N ILE A 456 -13.15 -9.18 34.75
CA ILE A 456 -13.25 -7.73 34.90
C ILE A 456 -12.56 -7.24 36.17
N ASP A 457 -12.75 -7.93 37.28
CA ASP A 457 -12.16 -7.59 38.59
C ASP A 457 -10.63 -7.75 38.58
N VAL A 458 -10.12 -8.76 37.88
CA VAL A 458 -8.67 -8.96 37.71
C VAL A 458 -8.08 -7.88 36.81
N PHE A 459 -8.75 -7.54 35.71
CA PHE A 459 -8.36 -6.47 34.81
C PHE A 459 -8.33 -5.12 35.53
N GLU A 460 -9.41 -4.76 36.24
CA GLU A 460 -9.51 -3.52 37.00
C GLU A 460 -8.38 -3.42 38.02
N LYS A 461 -8.17 -4.46 38.83
CA LYS A 461 -7.10 -4.50 39.83
C LYS A 461 -5.70 -4.36 39.21
N LYS A 462 -5.49 -4.91 38.01
CA LYS A 462 -4.20 -4.83 37.30
C LYS A 462 -3.87 -3.40 36.87
N TYR A 463 -4.88 -2.59 36.55
CA TYR A 463 -4.70 -1.22 36.04
C TYR A 463 -5.08 -0.12 37.05
N GLU A 464 -5.52 -0.48 38.27
CA GLU A 464 -5.91 0.45 39.34
C GLU A 464 -4.78 1.43 39.74
N THR A 465 -3.52 1.06 39.50
CA THR A 465 -2.34 1.85 39.89
C THR A 465 -1.63 2.57 38.74
N VAL A 466 -2.21 2.58 37.54
CA VAL A 466 -1.60 3.21 36.34
C VAL A 466 -2.01 4.67 36.19
#